data_AF-A0AB34QAS4-F1
#
_entry.id   AF-A0AB34QAS4-F1
#
_cell.length_a   1.000
_cell.length_b   1.000
_cell.length_c   1.000
_cell.angle_alpha   90.00
_cell.angle_beta   90.00
_cell.angle_gamma   90.00
#
_symmetry.space_group_name_H-M   'P 1'
#
loop_
_entity.id
_entity.type
_entity.pdbx_description
1 polymer ?
#
loop_
_entity_poly.entity_id
_entity_poly.type
_entity_poly.pdbx_seq_one_letter_code
_entity_poly.pdbx_strand_id
1 'polypeptide(L)'
;MKDMPVADEASRQHVLDGYRIVDSLPEDTYQDVVQVAASLCDTPIALMSLVDRDRQWFKAQLGLGVQQTDRSQAVCDHAIRSPEQLMEVPDLREDSRFADISVVTGDTGARFYAGMPLVTSDGVALGTVCVLDTEPRTLTELQRTGLQALARVAMRLLDERKRELQLERDAILQPVAPVASQAVADTGYHLVILEVQELAALAERQSERLLGRNLQQLDQALAALVQGPGNSIDRVTDSAEFIAVLRGPDAERTLQSLRDIAQQQHALGLTVLLGQAQSTGPDEPIGQVFLRAEVALSAEKDRYRQRLA
;
A
#
# COMPACT_ATOMS: atom_id res chain seq x y z
N MET A 1 1.61 -11.27 -33.15
CA MET A 1 1.32 -10.66 -31.84
C MET A 1 1.84 -11.63 -30.80
N LYS A 2 2.88 -11.22 -30.07
CA LYS A 2 3.42 -12.02 -28.97
C LYS A 2 2.74 -11.45 -27.73
N ASP A 3 1.66 -12.09 -27.30
CA ASP A 3 0.97 -11.74 -26.06
C ASP A 3 2.00 -11.91 -24.93
N MET A 4 2.43 -10.77 -24.40
CA MET A 4 3.22 -10.72 -23.19
C MET A 4 2.27 -11.05 -22.04
N PRO A 5 2.59 -12.01 -21.15
CA PRO A 5 1.69 -12.35 -20.07
C PRO A 5 1.51 -11.10 -19.21
N VAL A 6 0.27 -10.60 -19.14
CA VAL A 6 -0.15 -9.68 -18.08
C VAL A 6 0.30 -10.34 -16.78
N ALA A 7 1.21 -9.71 -16.03
CA ALA A 7 1.55 -10.19 -14.70
C ALA A 7 0.22 -10.42 -13.96
N ASP A 8 0.03 -11.62 -13.41
CA ASP A 8 -1.21 -12.00 -12.71
C ASP A 8 -1.60 -10.89 -11.71
N GLU A 9 -2.88 -10.50 -11.68
CA GLU A 9 -3.35 -9.38 -10.85
C GLU A 9 -2.99 -9.60 -9.38
N ALA A 10 -3.02 -10.84 -8.89
CA ALA A 10 -2.57 -11.17 -7.55
C ALA A 10 -1.07 -10.89 -7.35
N SER A 11 -0.25 -11.15 -8.36
CA SER A 11 1.20 -10.82 -8.34
C SER A 11 1.41 -9.31 -8.35
N ARG A 12 0.69 -8.56 -9.18
CA ARG A 12 0.74 -7.09 -9.22
C ARG A 12 0.36 -6.49 -7.86
N GLN A 13 -0.73 -6.99 -7.26
CA GLN A 13 -1.19 -6.55 -5.95
C GLN A 13 -0.17 -6.88 -4.85
N HIS A 14 0.45 -8.06 -4.88
CA HIS A 14 1.48 -8.43 -3.93
C HIS A 14 2.71 -7.50 -4.01
N VAL A 15 3.11 -7.13 -5.23
CA VAL A 15 4.18 -6.14 -5.42
C VAL A 15 3.79 -4.80 -4.83
N LEU A 16 2.56 -4.32 -5.05
CA LEU A 16 2.04 -3.08 -4.47
C LEU A 16 2.00 -3.11 -2.94
N ASP A 17 1.52 -4.21 -2.34
CA ASP A 17 1.48 -4.40 -0.89
C ASP A 17 2.89 -4.25 -0.29
N GLY A 18 3.93 -4.74 -0.98
CA GLY A 18 5.33 -4.63 -0.57
C GLY A 18 5.87 -3.20 -0.45
N TYR A 19 5.23 -2.22 -1.10
CA TYR A 19 5.61 -0.80 -0.98
C TYR A 19 5.05 -0.11 0.29
N ARG A 20 4.08 -0.74 1.00
CA ARG A 20 3.40 -0.15 2.18
C ARG A 20 2.99 1.31 1.99
N ILE A 21 2.46 1.59 0.81
CA ILE A 21 2.10 2.95 0.35
C ILE A 21 0.59 3.17 0.38
N VAL A 22 -0.21 2.15 0.07
CA VAL A 22 -1.66 2.25 0.12
C VAL A 22 -2.10 2.49 1.56
N ASP A 23 -3.07 3.38 1.74
CA ASP A 23 -3.59 3.83 3.04
C ASP A 23 -2.55 4.52 3.96
N SER A 24 -1.31 4.76 3.50
CA SER A 24 -0.31 5.53 4.25
C SER A 24 -0.68 7.02 4.33
N LEU A 25 -0.18 7.71 5.35
CA LEU A 25 -0.43 9.14 5.56
C LEU A 25 -0.01 9.98 4.32
N PRO A 26 -0.66 11.13 4.08
CA PRO A 26 -0.22 12.06 3.03
C PRO A 26 1.24 12.50 3.25
N GLU A 27 1.99 12.67 2.16
CA GLU A 27 3.37 13.18 2.20
C GLU A 27 3.56 14.24 1.11
N ASP A 28 4.17 15.37 1.47
CA ASP A 28 4.34 16.53 0.59
C ASP A 28 5.07 16.18 -0.71
N THR A 29 6.05 15.28 -0.66
CA THR A 29 6.84 14.88 -1.83
C THR A 29 5.97 14.29 -2.96
N TYR A 30 4.91 13.55 -2.64
CA TYR A 30 3.99 13.05 -3.67
C TYR A 30 2.96 14.11 -4.08
N GLN A 31 2.60 15.02 -3.16
CA GLN A 31 1.75 16.17 -3.48
C GLN A 31 2.44 17.12 -4.47
N ASP A 32 3.74 17.34 -4.32
CA ASP A 32 4.53 18.15 -5.25
C ASP A 32 4.52 17.56 -6.68
N VAL A 33 4.58 16.22 -6.80
CA VAL A 33 4.49 15.55 -8.11
C VAL A 33 3.18 15.90 -8.82
N VAL A 34 2.04 15.83 -8.13
CA VAL A 34 0.74 16.12 -8.74
C VAL A 34 0.54 17.61 -9.01
N GLN A 35 1.08 18.49 -8.15
CA GLN A 35 1.06 19.94 -8.38
C GLN A 35 1.87 20.33 -9.64
N VAL A 36 3.05 19.73 -9.81
CA VAL A 36 3.88 19.95 -11.01
C VAL A 36 3.20 19.36 -12.24
N ALA A 37 2.57 18.19 -12.14
CA ALA A 37 1.82 17.59 -13.26
C ALA A 37 0.68 18.50 -13.72
N ALA A 38 -0.15 18.98 -12.79
CA ALA A 38 -1.24 19.91 -13.07
C ALA A 38 -0.74 21.20 -13.73
N SER A 39 0.33 21.79 -13.17
CA SER A 39 0.91 23.04 -13.68
C SER A 39 1.52 22.89 -15.08
N LEU A 40 2.22 21.78 -15.33
CA LEU A 40 2.82 21.48 -16.62
C LEU A 40 1.77 21.26 -17.71
N CYS A 41 0.70 20.53 -17.38
CA CYS A 41 -0.37 20.19 -18.32
C CYS A 41 -1.45 21.27 -18.42
N ASP A 42 -1.40 22.30 -17.57
CA ASP A 42 -2.41 23.35 -17.43
C ASP A 42 -3.81 22.76 -17.20
N THR A 43 -3.90 21.76 -16.32
CA THR A 43 -5.13 21.02 -16.01
C THR A 43 -5.55 21.24 -14.56
N PRO A 44 -6.85 21.33 -14.27
CA PRO A 44 -7.35 21.58 -12.91
C PRO A 44 -7.23 20.36 -11.99
N ILE A 45 -7.08 19.16 -12.55
CA ILE A 45 -7.06 17.90 -11.80
C ILE A 45 -5.77 17.14 -12.12
N ALA A 46 -5.09 16.66 -11.08
CA ALA A 46 -3.95 15.75 -11.20
C ALA A 46 -3.91 14.77 -10.03
N LEU A 47 -3.54 13.53 -10.30
CA LEU A 47 -3.58 12.43 -9.35
C LEU A 47 -2.30 11.60 -9.43
N MET A 48 -1.82 11.16 -8.26
CA MET A 48 -0.95 10.00 -8.14
C MET A 48 -1.82 8.88 -7.58
N SER A 49 -2.21 7.98 -8.47
CA SER A 49 -3.21 6.96 -8.23
C SER A 49 -2.56 5.59 -8.19
N LEU A 50 -2.97 4.73 -7.26
CA LEU A 50 -2.55 3.34 -7.13
C LEU A 50 -3.77 2.44 -7.27
N VAL A 51 -3.64 1.39 -8.09
CA VAL A 51 -4.72 0.41 -8.28
C VAL A 51 -4.59 -0.64 -7.18
N ASP A 52 -5.53 -0.67 -6.24
CA ASP A 52 -5.51 -1.56 -5.07
C ASP A 52 -6.80 -2.38 -5.03
N ARG A 53 -6.70 -3.67 -5.33
CA ARG A 53 -7.81 -4.64 -5.27
C ARG A 53 -9.05 -4.15 -6.02
N ASP A 54 -10.07 -3.73 -5.30
CA ASP A 54 -11.39 -3.27 -5.75
C ASP A 54 -11.50 -1.74 -5.91
N ARG A 55 -10.44 -0.99 -5.58
CA ARG A 55 -10.41 0.47 -5.62
C ARG A 55 -9.22 1.05 -6.39
N GLN A 56 -9.36 2.32 -6.71
CA GLN A 56 -8.30 3.22 -7.12
C GLN A 56 -8.06 4.18 -5.96
N TRP A 57 -6.91 4.06 -5.29
CA TRP A 57 -6.56 4.86 -4.13
C TRP A 57 -5.59 5.99 -4.50
N PHE A 58 -5.80 7.19 -3.96
CA PHE A 58 -4.98 8.35 -4.29
C PHE A 58 -3.93 8.61 -3.22
N LYS A 59 -2.65 8.45 -3.59
CA LYS A 59 -1.54 8.84 -2.70
C LYS A 59 -1.42 10.37 -2.59
N ALA A 60 -1.70 11.04 -3.69
CA ALA A 60 -1.74 12.48 -3.80
C ALA A 60 -2.81 12.88 -4.82
N GLN A 61 -3.49 13.98 -4.56
CA GLN A 61 -4.56 14.47 -5.44
C GLN A 61 -4.64 15.99 -5.43
N LEU A 62 -5.08 16.52 -6.56
CA LEU A 62 -5.48 17.90 -6.73
C LEU A 62 -6.79 17.94 -7.52
N GLY A 63 -7.77 18.70 -7.03
CA GLY A 63 -8.98 19.04 -7.79
C GLY A 63 -10.13 18.03 -7.79
N LEU A 64 -9.97 16.83 -7.20
CA LEU A 64 -11.03 15.80 -7.21
C LEU A 64 -11.82 15.68 -5.89
N GLY A 65 -11.23 16.10 -4.76
CA GLY A 65 -11.95 16.20 -3.47
C GLY A 65 -12.36 14.87 -2.82
N VAL A 66 -11.94 13.74 -3.39
CA VAL A 66 -12.13 12.39 -2.84
C VAL A 66 -10.78 11.68 -2.74
N GLN A 67 -10.66 10.67 -1.89
CA GLN A 67 -9.41 9.94 -1.64
C GLN A 67 -9.28 8.62 -2.40
N GLN A 68 -10.39 8.13 -2.95
CA GLN A 68 -10.42 6.91 -3.74
C GLN A 68 -11.68 6.86 -4.60
N THR A 69 -11.68 5.99 -5.60
CA THR A 69 -12.86 5.61 -6.38
C THR A 69 -12.92 4.10 -6.54
N ASP A 70 -14.06 3.55 -6.92
CA ASP A 70 -14.16 2.14 -7.28
C ASP A 70 -13.26 1.84 -8.49
N ARG A 71 -12.58 0.69 -8.48
CA ARG A 71 -11.70 0.29 -9.58
C ARG A 71 -12.45 0.08 -10.88
N SER A 72 -13.70 -0.39 -10.81
CA SER A 72 -14.56 -0.54 -11.98
C SER A 72 -14.89 0.80 -12.67
N GLN A 73 -14.71 1.91 -11.97
CA GLN A 73 -14.96 3.28 -12.43
C GLN A 73 -13.65 4.03 -12.76
N ALA A 74 -12.50 3.35 -12.71
CA ALA A 74 -11.18 3.96 -12.78
C ALA A 74 -10.61 3.94 -14.20
N VAL A 75 -10.35 5.12 -14.78
CA VAL A 75 -9.60 5.23 -16.04
C VAL A 75 -8.16 4.71 -15.87
N CYS A 76 -7.56 4.89 -14.70
CA CYS A 76 -6.19 4.45 -14.43
C CYS A 76 -6.03 2.92 -14.48
N ASP A 77 -7.08 2.16 -14.17
CA ASP A 77 -7.07 0.69 -14.31
C ASP A 77 -6.84 0.26 -15.76
N HIS A 78 -7.31 1.06 -16.73
CA HIS A 78 -7.06 0.77 -18.15
C HIS A 78 -5.64 1.17 -18.56
N ALA A 79 -5.11 2.26 -18.01
CA ALA A 79 -3.75 2.72 -18.29
C ALA A 79 -2.69 1.69 -17.86
N ILE A 80 -2.83 1.07 -16.69
CA ILE A 80 -1.84 0.09 -16.18
C ILE A 80 -1.74 -1.17 -17.04
N ARG A 81 -2.71 -1.44 -17.93
CA ARG A 81 -2.69 -2.57 -18.86
C ARG A 81 -1.73 -2.36 -20.03
N SER A 82 -1.18 -1.17 -20.18
CA SER A 82 -0.12 -0.85 -21.14
C SER A 82 1.03 -0.12 -20.43
N PRO A 83 1.81 -0.83 -19.59
CA PRO A 83 2.77 -0.22 -18.65
C PRO A 83 3.76 0.77 -19.28
N GLU A 84 4.19 0.52 -20.51
CA GLU A 84 5.22 1.32 -21.18
C GLU A 84 4.67 2.54 -21.94
N GLN A 85 3.35 2.74 -21.95
CA GLN A 85 2.70 3.73 -22.81
C GLN A 85 1.89 4.74 -22.01
N LEU A 86 2.04 6.01 -22.38
CA LEU A 86 1.13 7.06 -21.93
C LEU A 86 -0.24 6.79 -22.55
N MET A 87 -1.27 6.67 -21.72
CA MET A 87 -2.65 6.63 -22.21
C MET A 87 -3.19 8.06 -22.24
N GLU A 88 -3.50 8.57 -23.44
CA GLU A 88 -4.12 9.87 -23.66
C GLU A 88 -5.50 9.66 -24.29
N VAL A 89 -6.53 10.25 -23.67
CA VAL A 89 -7.92 10.22 -24.14
C VAL A 89 -8.38 11.67 -24.30
N PRO A 90 -8.44 12.19 -25.53
CA PRO A 90 -8.78 13.59 -25.80
C PRO A 90 -10.17 13.98 -25.30
N ASP A 91 -11.14 13.07 -25.45
CA ASP A 91 -12.50 13.21 -24.94
C ASP A 91 -13.05 11.86 -24.41
N LEU A 92 -13.15 11.73 -23.10
CA LEU A 92 -13.67 10.56 -22.38
C LEU A 92 -15.13 10.26 -22.72
N ARG A 93 -15.92 11.25 -23.14
CA ARG A 93 -17.32 11.02 -23.55
C ARG A 93 -17.44 10.35 -24.91
N GLU A 94 -16.44 10.52 -25.77
CA GLU A 94 -16.41 9.91 -27.10
C GLU A 94 -15.77 8.51 -27.06
N ASP A 95 -15.12 8.16 -25.96
CA ASP A 95 -14.50 6.85 -25.76
C ASP A 95 -15.49 5.88 -25.09
N SER A 96 -15.89 4.83 -25.81
CA SER A 96 -16.85 3.84 -25.33
C SER A 96 -16.41 3.08 -24.08
N ARG A 97 -15.11 3.12 -23.73
CA ARG A 97 -14.59 2.52 -22.49
C ARG A 97 -14.94 3.36 -21.26
N PHE A 98 -15.17 4.66 -21.44
CA PHE A 98 -15.26 5.64 -20.35
C PHE A 98 -16.51 6.52 -20.39
N ALA A 99 -17.30 6.50 -21.47
CA ALA A 99 -18.46 7.39 -21.59
C ALA A 99 -19.45 7.30 -20.41
N ASP A 100 -19.57 6.13 -19.79
CA ASP A 100 -20.55 5.85 -18.72
C ASP A 100 -19.97 5.87 -17.30
N ILE A 101 -18.66 6.09 -17.10
CA ILE A 101 -18.07 6.07 -15.75
C ILE A 101 -18.40 7.34 -14.95
N SER A 102 -18.47 7.21 -13.63
CA SER A 102 -18.89 8.28 -12.72
C SER A 102 -18.10 9.59 -12.83
N VAL A 103 -16.78 9.52 -13.07
CA VAL A 103 -15.95 10.74 -13.22
C VAL A 103 -16.31 11.55 -14.48
N VAL A 104 -16.95 10.92 -15.47
CA VAL A 104 -17.37 11.53 -16.74
C VAL A 104 -18.83 12.01 -16.70
N THR A 105 -19.71 11.20 -16.09
CA THR A 105 -21.16 11.45 -16.06
C THR A 105 -21.62 12.23 -14.82
N GLY A 106 -20.85 12.19 -13.74
CA GLY A 106 -21.15 12.87 -12.48
C GLY A 106 -20.64 14.30 -12.40
N ASP A 107 -20.58 14.82 -11.18
CA ASP A 107 -20.31 16.24 -10.89
C ASP A 107 -18.94 16.74 -11.36
N THR A 108 -17.93 15.86 -11.44
CA THR A 108 -16.61 16.20 -12.01
C THR A 108 -16.72 16.56 -13.48
N GLY A 109 -17.60 15.89 -14.25
CA GLY A 109 -17.78 16.12 -15.68
C GLY A 109 -16.49 15.98 -16.50
N ALA A 110 -15.59 15.06 -16.14
CA ALA A 110 -14.30 14.92 -16.78
C ALA A 110 -14.46 14.59 -18.27
N ARG A 111 -13.70 15.30 -19.10
CA ARG A 111 -13.65 15.17 -20.55
C ARG A 111 -12.27 14.73 -21.01
N PHE A 112 -11.20 15.16 -20.37
CA PHE A 112 -9.86 14.77 -20.78
C PHE A 112 -9.19 13.88 -19.75
N TYR A 113 -8.37 12.94 -20.22
CA TYR A 113 -7.46 12.17 -19.38
C TYR A 113 -6.12 11.97 -20.09
N ALA A 114 -5.03 12.15 -19.35
CA ALA A 114 -3.74 11.60 -19.71
C ALA A 114 -3.05 11.01 -18.50
N GLY A 115 -2.61 9.75 -18.59
CA GLY A 115 -1.99 9.05 -17.48
C GLY A 115 -0.81 8.21 -17.90
N MET A 116 0.32 8.41 -17.22
CA MET A 116 1.51 7.60 -17.38
C MET A 116 1.58 6.55 -16.26
N PRO A 117 1.68 5.24 -16.60
CA PRO A 117 1.84 4.19 -15.61
C PRO A 117 3.09 4.34 -14.73
N LEU A 118 2.93 3.98 -13.46
CA LEU A 118 3.97 3.82 -12.45
C LEU A 118 4.48 2.39 -12.50
N VAL A 119 5.64 2.17 -13.11
CA VAL A 119 6.16 0.82 -13.40
C VAL A 119 7.41 0.54 -12.60
N THR A 120 7.43 -0.58 -11.88
CA THR A 120 8.60 -1.08 -11.15
C THR A 120 9.73 -1.47 -12.11
N SER A 121 10.96 -1.64 -11.61
CA SER A 121 12.07 -2.22 -12.38
C SER A 121 11.73 -3.57 -13.03
N ASP A 122 10.84 -4.36 -12.41
CA ASP A 122 10.43 -5.68 -12.88
C ASP A 122 9.26 -5.64 -13.87
N GLY A 123 8.87 -4.44 -14.35
CA GLY A 123 7.82 -4.26 -15.35
C GLY A 123 6.38 -4.28 -14.82
N VAL A 124 6.19 -4.29 -13.51
CA VAL A 124 4.86 -4.30 -12.87
C VAL A 124 4.29 -2.88 -12.76
N ALA A 125 3.12 -2.64 -13.34
CA ALA A 125 2.42 -1.36 -13.22
C ALA A 125 1.57 -1.29 -11.95
N LEU A 126 1.87 -0.34 -11.06
CA LEU A 126 1.22 -0.20 -9.76
C LEU A 126 0.03 0.77 -9.78
N GLY A 127 0.05 1.71 -10.73
CA GLY A 127 -0.84 2.85 -10.77
C GLY A 127 -0.42 3.85 -11.85
N THR A 128 -0.77 5.13 -11.68
CA THR A 128 -0.47 6.20 -12.63
C THR A 128 -0.13 7.52 -11.95
N VAL A 129 0.65 8.36 -12.64
CA VAL A 129 0.54 9.81 -12.52
C VAL A 129 -0.33 10.29 -13.68
N CYS A 130 -1.45 10.92 -13.39
CA CYS A 130 -2.40 11.34 -14.40
C CYS A 130 -2.94 12.75 -14.16
N VAL A 131 -3.43 13.34 -15.25
CA VAL A 131 -4.08 14.64 -15.29
C VAL A 131 -5.45 14.50 -15.95
N LEU A 132 -6.41 15.30 -15.47
CA LEU A 132 -7.76 15.33 -16.01
C LEU A 132 -8.24 16.77 -16.19
N ASP A 133 -9.17 16.94 -17.12
CA ASP A 133 -9.85 18.21 -17.34
C ASP A 133 -11.34 18.00 -17.64
N THR A 134 -12.14 19.03 -17.39
CA THR A 134 -13.55 19.17 -17.76
C THR A 134 -13.76 19.61 -19.22
N GLU A 135 -12.68 19.93 -19.94
CA GLU A 135 -12.69 20.22 -21.37
C GLU A 135 -11.87 19.20 -22.18
N PRO A 136 -12.24 18.88 -23.44
CA PRO A 136 -11.41 18.05 -24.30
C PRO A 136 -10.05 18.69 -24.57
N ARG A 137 -8.99 17.88 -24.63
CA ARG A 137 -7.61 18.38 -24.84
C ARG A 137 -6.75 17.44 -25.67
N THR A 138 -5.61 17.94 -26.11
CA THR A 138 -4.52 17.14 -26.64
C THR A 138 -3.22 17.69 -26.09
N LEU A 139 -2.37 16.81 -25.56
CA LEU A 139 -1.10 17.23 -24.98
C LEU A 139 -0.13 17.68 -26.07
N THR A 140 0.77 18.57 -25.68
CA THR A 140 2.01 18.85 -26.43
C THR A 140 3.05 17.77 -26.14
N GLU A 141 4.06 17.62 -27.01
CA GLU A 141 5.18 16.71 -26.76
C GLU A 141 5.93 17.00 -25.45
N LEU A 142 6.03 18.28 -25.07
CA LEU A 142 6.62 18.69 -23.81
C LEU A 142 5.84 18.14 -22.62
N GLN A 143 4.51 18.24 -22.67
CA GLN A 143 3.62 17.72 -21.63
C GLN A 143 3.67 16.19 -21.54
N ARG A 144 3.65 15.48 -22.68
CA ARG A 144 3.81 14.01 -22.72
C ARG A 144 5.13 13.59 -22.09
N THR A 145 6.22 14.21 -22.51
CA THR A 145 7.58 13.92 -22.00
C THR A 145 7.70 14.24 -20.51
N GLY A 146 7.07 15.34 -20.06
CA GLY A 146 7.08 15.72 -18.66
C GLY A 146 6.26 14.78 -17.78
N LEU A 147 5.07 14.32 -18.20
CA LEU A 147 4.32 13.28 -17.48
C LEU A 147 5.11 11.97 -17.38
N GLN A 148 5.80 11.57 -18.45
CA GLN A 148 6.71 10.42 -18.42
C GLN A 148 7.85 10.61 -17.41
N ALA A 149 8.42 11.82 -17.35
CA ALA A 149 9.46 12.13 -16.38
C ALA A 149 8.93 12.12 -14.93
N LEU A 150 7.73 12.66 -14.69
CA LEU A 150 7.10 12.68 -13.38
C LEU A 150 6.75 11.26 -12.89
N ALA A 151 6.27 10.38 -13.77
CA ALA A 151 6.06 8.97 -13.42
C ALA A 151 7.37 8.29 -12.98
N ARG A 152 8.49 8.56 -13.67
CA ARG A 152 9.81 8.05 -13.26
C ARG A 152 10.29 8.65 -11.93
N VAL A 153 10.00 9.93 -11.66
CA VAL A 153 10.29 10.57 -10.37
C VAL A 153 9.47 9.91 -9.26
N ALA A 154 8.16 9.77 -9.44
CA ALA A 154 7.26 9.13 -8.48
C ALA A 154 7.69 7.69 -8.18
N MET A 155 8.08 6.90 -9.19
CA MET A 155 8.60 5.56 -8.98
C MET A 155 9.90 5.55 -8.16
N ARG A 156 10.84 6.47 -8.41
CA ARG A 156 12.06 6.57 -7.59
C ARG A 156 11.74 6.90 -6.12
N LEU A 157 10.74 7.73 -5.87
CA LEU A 157 10.29 8.04 -4.51
C LEU A 157 9.66 6.80 -3.84
N LEU A 158 8.85 6.03 -4.57
CA LEU A 158 8.29 4.78 -4.09
C LEU A 158 9.38 3.74 -3.79
N ASP A 159 10.36 3.59 -4.69
CA ASP A 159 11.46 2.64 -4.52
C ASP A 159 12.35 3.01 -3.34
N GLU A 160 12.62 4.30 -3.12
CA GLU A 160 13.38 4.77 -1.98
C GLU A 160 12.66 4.49 -0.66
N ARG A 161 11.38 4.84 -0.56
CA ARG A 161 10.53 4.51 0.59
C ARG A 161 10.53 3.01 0.89
N LYS A 162 10.39 2.17 -0.14
CA LYS A 162 10.44 0.71 0.00
C LYS A 162 11.80 0.24 0.52
N ARG A 163 12.90 0.83 0.04
CA ARG A 163 14.26 0.49 0.46
C ARG A 163 14.51 0.86 1.93
N GLU A 164 14.04 2.02 2.38
CA GLU A 164 14.13 2.44 3.79
C GLU A 164 13.37 1.47 4.70
N LEU A 165 12.12 1.15 4.36
CA LEU A 165 11.33 0.15 5.09
C LEU A 165 12.00 -1.22 5.11
N GLN A 166 12.62 -1.64 4.01
CA GLN A 166 13.34 -2.90 3.95
C GLN A 166 14.55 -2.91 4.90
N LEU A 167 15.31 -1.81 4.99
CA LEU A 167 16.43 -1.71 5.91
C LEU A 167 15.99 -1.78 7.38
N GLU A 168 14.87 -1.13 7.73
CA GLU A 168 14.29 -1.21 9.08
C GLU A 168 13.81 -2.64 9.39
N ARG A 169 13.11 -3.28 8.46
CA ARG A 169 12.69 -4.68 8.59
C ARG A 169 13.87 -5.61 8.75
N ASP A 170 14.91 -5.46 7.93
CA ASP A 170 16.12 -6.27 8.01
C ASP A 170 16.82 -6.07 9.36
N ALA A 171 16.80 -4.86 9.93
CA ALA A 171 17.33 -4.60 11.27
C ALA A 171 16.50 -5.28 12.38
N ILE A 172 15.16 -5.29 12.27
CA ILE A 172 14.26 -5.98 13.20
C ILE A 172 14.40 -7.51 13.09
N LEU A 173 14.52 -8.01 11.86
CA LEU A 173 14.63 -9.43 11.56
C LEU A 173 16.04 -9.97 11.78
N GLN A 174 17.05 -9.12 11.98
CA GLN A 174 18.36 -9.59 12.38
C GLN A 174 18.27 -10.33 13.73
N PRO A 175 18.94 -11.48 13.88
CA PRO A 175 18.85 -12.25 15.10
C PRO A 175 19.37 -11.41 16.27
N VAL A 176 18.48 -11.09 17.21
CA VAL A 176 18.88 -10.83 18.59
C VAL A 176 19.70 -12.06 19.01
N ALA A 177 20.94 -11.82 19.46
CA ALA A 177 21.98 -12.80 19.84
C ALA A 177 21.48 -14.22 20.21
N PRO A 178 22.26 -15.29 19.90
CA PRO A 178 21.80 -16.67 20.00
C PRO A 178 21.09 -16.95 21.33
N VAL A 179 19.87 -17.48 21.22
CA VAL A 179 19.00 -17.81 22.35
C VAL A 179 19.80 -18.57 23.41
N ALA A 180 19.97 -17.93 24.57
CA ALA A 180 20.67 -18.50 25.71
C ALA A 180 19.81 -19.61 26.35
N SER A 181 19.82 -20.80 25.75
CA SER A 181 19.59 -22.12 26.35
C SER A 181 19.29 -23.13 25.23
N GLN A 182 20.04 -24.22 25.18
CA GLN A 182 19.83 -25.34 24.24
C GLN A 182 18.42 -25.97 24.33
N ALA A 183 17.64 -25.69 25.39
CA ALA A 183 16.28 -26.23 25.57
C ALA A 183 15.18 -25.46 24.80
N VAL A 184 15.42 -24.20 24.38
CA VAL A 184 14.48 -23.41 23.56
C VAL A 184 14.83 -23.53 22.07
N ALA A 185 16.03 -24.02 21.76
CA ALA A 185 16.56 -24.16 20.40
C ALA A 185 15.90 -25.28 19.58
N ASP A 186 15.11 -26.17 20.19
CA ASP A 186 14.53 -27.35 19.53
C ASP A 186 13.07 -27.14 19.09
N THR A 187 12.48 -25.98 19.40
CA THR A 187 11.11 -25.62 19.00
C THR A 187 11.15 -24.52 17.93
N GLY A 188 10.32 -24.67 16.89
CA GLY A 188 10.10 -23.62 15.89
C GLY A 188 9.57 -22.32 16.50
N TYR A 189 9.42 -21.29 15.67
CA TYR A 189 8.93 -19.97 16.07
C TYR A 189 7.78 -19.50 15.19
N HIS A 190 6.96 -18.60 15.72
CA HIS A 190 5.91 -17.91 14.97
C HIS A 190 6.39 -16.51 14.65
N LEU A 191 6.21 -16.08 13.40
CA LEU A 191 6.38 -14.70 12.99
C LEU A 191 5.00 -14.13 12.69
N VAL A 192 4.74 -12.95 13.23
CA VAL A 192 3.47 -12.25 13.12
C VAL A 192 3.74 -10.84 12.60
N ILE A 193 3.00 -10.43 11.58
CA ILE A 193 2.99 -9.07 11.05
C ILE A 193 1.63 -8.48 11.39
N LEU A 194 1.60 -7.41 12.18
CA LEU A 194 0.39 -6.65 12.46
C LEU A 194 0.43 -5.35 11.66
N GLU A 195 -0.63 -5.01 10.94
CA GLU A 195 -0.68 -3.77 10.17
C GLU A 195 -2.00 -3.02 10.38
N VAL A 196 -1.89 -1.75 10.79
CA VAL A 196 -3.04 -0.85 10.89
C VAL A 196 -3.49 -0.43 9.49
N GLN A 197 -4.76 -0.64 9.18
CA GLN A 197 -5.36 -0.33 7.87
C GLN A 197 -5.96 1.08 7.87
N GLU A 198 -6.14 1.64 6.66
CA GLU A 198 -6.85 2.90 6.44
C GLU A 198 -6.29 4.10 7.23
N LEU A 199 -4.97 4.12 7.47
CA LEU A 199 -4.34 5.15 8.31
C LEU A 199 -4.59 6.58 7.79
N ALA A 200 -4.52 6.77 6.47
CA ALA A 200 -4.88 8.03 5.81
C ALA A 200 -6.31 8.48 6.13
N ALA A 201 -7.29 7.59 5.94
CA ALA A 201 -8.70 7.90 6.21
C ALA A 201 -8.98 8.16 7.69
N LEU A 202 -8.24 7.48 8.59
CA LEU A 202 -8.32 7.72 10.03
C LEU A 202 -7.76 9.09 10.42
N ALA A 203 -6.65 9.50 9.80
CA ALA A 203 -6.05 10.82 10.01
C ALA A 203 -6.94 11.97 9.53
N GLU A 204 -7.80 11.74 8.54
CA GLU A 204 -8.80 12.73 8.11
C GLU A 204 -9.99 12.82 9.07
N ARG A 205 -10.45 11.69 9.61
CA ARG A 205 -11.64 11.64 10.49
C ARG A 205 -11.33 12.05 11.94
N GLN A 206 -10.09 11.87 12.38
CA GLN A 206 -9.65 12.13 13.74
C GLN A 206 -8.55 13.20 13.74
N SER A 207 -8.43 13.97 14.83
CA SER A 207 -7.24 14.84 14.96
C SER A 207 -5.97 13.99 15.02
N GLU A 208 -4.89 14.42 14.37
CA GLU A 208 -3.57 13.76 14.38
C GLU A 208 -3.11 13.38 15.80
N ARG A 209 -3.39 14.23 16.78
CA ARG A 209 -3.06 13.98 18.20
C ARG A 209 -3.76 12.76 18.79
N LEU A 210 -5.02 12.52 18.40
CA LEU A 210 -5.78 11.35 18.86
C LEU A 210 -5.27 10.08 18.19
N LEU A 211 -5.03 10.13 16.87
CA LEU A 211 -4.46 9.01 16.14
C LEU A 211 -3.09 8.61 16.70
N GLY A 212 -2.20 9.59 16.93
CA GLY A 212 -0.89 9.36 17.53
C GLY A 212 -0.98 8.72 18.92
N ARG A 213 -1.92 9.17 19.77
CA ARG A 213 -2.16 8.55 21.09
C ARG A 213 -2.66 7.12 20.98
N ASN A 214 -3.61 6.84 20.08
CA ASN A 214 -4.14 5.49 19.91
C ASN A 214 -3.05 4.53 19.40
N LEU A 215 -2.21 4.96 18.46
CA LEU A 215 -1.06 4.18 17.99
C LEU A 215 -0.03 3.94 19.10
N GLN A 216 0.22 4.92 19.96
CA GLN A 216 1.11 4.76 21.11
C GLN A 216 0.53 3.80 22.16
N GLN A 217 -0.79 3.82 22.38
CA GLN A 217 -1.46 2.87 23.27
C GLN A 217 -1.41 1.45 22.71
N LEU A 218 -1.60 1.30 21.39
CA LEU A 218 -1.47 0.01 20.71
C LEU A 218 -0.05 -0.54 20.87
N ASP A 219 0.98 0.28 20.61
CA ASP A 219 2.39 -0.07 20.78
C ASP A 219 2.68 -0.59 22.21
N GLN A 220 2.23 0.13 23.23
CA GLN A 220 2.38 -0.27 24.63
C GLN A 220 1.65 -1.57 24.97
N ALA A 221 0.44 -1.75 24.47
CA ALA A 221 -0.36 -2.94 24.72
C ALA A 221 0.24 -4.18 24.05
N LEU A 222 0.76 -4.04 22.83
CA LEU A 222 1.46 -5.09 22.10
C LEU A 222 2.78 -5.46 22.79
N ALA A 223 3.59 -4.47 23.16
CA ALA A 223 4.84 -4.69 23.89
C ALA A 223 4.61 -5.42 25.23
N ALA A 224 3.54 -5.09 25.96
CA ALA A 224 3.22 -5.74 27.23
C ALA A 224 2.84 -7.23 27.08
N LEU A 225 2.31 -7.66 25.93
CA LEU A 225 1.98 -9.06 25.65
C LEU A 225 3.20 -9.90 25.27
N VAL A 226 4.11 -9.32 24.49
CA VAL A 226 5.24 -10.04 23.92
C VAL A 226 6.42 -9.95 24.88
N GLN A 227 6.36 -10.78 25.92
CA GLN A 227 7.36 -10.86 26.99
C GLN A 227 8.02 -12.25 27.00
N GLY A 228 9.24 -12.32 27.54
CA GLY A 228 9.97 -13.57 27.73
C GLY A 228 11.15 -13.79 26.78
N PRO A 229 12.04 -14.74 27.10
CA PRO A 229 13.28 -14.95 26.37
C PRO A 229 13.03 -15.43 24.93
N GLY A 230 13.60 -14.70 23.96
CA GLY A 230 13.49 -15.02 22.54
C GLY A 230 12.21 -14.50 21.86
N ASN A 231 11.33 -13.84 22.60
CA ASN A 231 10.19 -13.10 22.07
C ASN A 231 10.59 -11.65 21.77
N SER A 232 10.12 -11.10 20.65
CA SER A 232 10.29 -9.69 20.32
C SER A 232 9.07 -9.15 19.60
N ILE A 233 8.81 -7.85 19.75
CA ILE A 233 7.85 -7.12 18.93
C ILE A 233 8.41 -5.72 18.71
N ASP A 234 8.52 -5.35 17.44
CA ASP A 234 9.15 -4.11 17.03
C ASP A 234 8.26 -3.42 15.99
N ARG A 235 8.18 -2.09 16.08
CA ARG A 235 7.42 -1.26 15.15
C ARG A 235 8.35 -0.72 14.08
N VAL A 236 7.91 -0.74 12.83
CA VAL A 236 8.59 -0.08 11.72
C VAL A 236 8.18 1.40 11.72
N THR A 237 9.16 2.30 11.82
CA THR A 237 9.00 3.69 12.31
C THR A 237 8.01 4.50 11.48
N ASP A 238 8.14 4.44 10.15
CA ASP A 238 7.34 5.21 9.19
C ASP A 238 6.23 4.40 8.53
N SER A 239 5.86 3.29 9.16
CA SER A 239 4.70 2.51 8.78
C SER A 239 3.82 2.17 9.99
N ALA A 240 2.62 1.68 9.68
CA ALA A 240 1.69 1.19 10.69
C ALA A 240 1.88 -0.32 10.93
N GLU A 241 3.11 -0.81 10.75
CA GLU A 241 3.48 -2.22 10.81
C GLU A 241 4.23 -2.54 12.10
N PHE A 242 3.89 -3.69 12.69
CA PHE A 242 4.59 -4.30 13.81
C PHE A 242 4.99 -5.72 13.41
N ILE A 243 6.20 -6.12 13.77
CA ILE A 243 6.72 -7.46 13.52
C ILE A 243 7.00 -8.11 14.86
N ALA A 244 6.37 -9.24 15.11
CA ALA A 244 6.57 -10.03 16.33
C ALA A 244 7.17 -11.40 16.02
N VAL A 245 8.12 -11.81 16.85
CA VAL A 245 8.69 -13.16 16.85
C VAL A 245 8.33 -13.81 18.18
N LEU A 246 7.67 -14.97 18.14
CA LEU A 246 7.20 -15.70 19.31
C LEU A 246 7.85 -17.09 19.36
N ARG A 247 8.45 -17.42 20.50
CA ARG A 247 9.17 -18.67 20.78
C ARG A 247 8.67 -19.32 22.05
N GLY A 248 8.87 -20.63 22.13
CA GLY A 248 8.57 -21.43 23.32
C GLY A 248 7.10 -21.83 23.47
N PRO A 249 6.76 -22.47 24.60
CA PRO A 249 5.49 -23.18 24.77
C PRO A 249 4.27 -22.26 24.86
N ASP A 250 4.44 -20.99 25.23
CA ASP A 250 3.36 -20.01 25.32
C ASP A 250 3.10 -19.25 23.99
N ALA A 251 3.86 -19.54 22.92
CA ALA A 251 3.77 -18.79 21.66
C ALA A 251 2.35 -18.73 21.08
N GLU A 252 1.61 -19.85 21.09
CA GLU A 252 0.24 -19.90 20.58
C GLU A 252 -0.74 -19.08 21.46
N ARG A 253 -0.51 -19.06 22.78
CA ARG A 253 -1.32 -18.24 23.71
C ARG A 253 -1.07 -16.75 23.47
N THR A 254 0.20 -16.35 23.30
CA THR A 254 0.56 -14.96 22.98
C THR A 254 -0.01 -14.57 21.63
N LEU A 255 0.07 -15.45 20.63
CA LEU A 255 -0.52 -15.24 19.31
C LEU A 255 -2.03 -15.00 19.37
N GLN A 256 -2.76 -15.80 20.16
CA GLN A 256 -4.19 -15.56 20.38
C GLN A 256 -4.44 -14.22 21.06
N SER A 257 -3.62 -13.83 22.04
CA SER A 257 -3.75 -12.53 22.71
C SER A 257 -3.52 -11.35 21.75
N LEU A 258 -2.59 -11.48 20.79
CA LEU A 258 -2.39 -10.49 19.73
C LEU A 258 -3.63 -10.35 18.84
N ARG A 259 -4.28 -11.46 18.47
CA ARG A 259 -5.54 -11.45 17.72
C ARG A 259 -6.66 -10.76 18.51
N ASP A 260 -6.75 -11.03 19.81
CA ASP A 260 -7.77 -10.43 20.67
C ASP A 260 -7.58 -8.91 20.78
N ILE A 261 -6.34 -8.42 20.92
CA ILE A 261 -6.05 -6.98 20.88
C ILE A 261 -6.44 -6.38 19.53
N ALA A 262 -6.07 -7.00 18.41
CA ALA A 262 -6.43 -6.50 17.09
C ALA A 262 -7.95 -6.37 16.91
N GLN A 263 -8.72 -7.33 17.42
CA GLN A 263 -10.19 -7.27 17.42
C GLN A 263 -10.73 -6.17 18.35
N GLN A 264 -10.14 -5.97 19.53
CA GLN A 264 -10.53 -4.90 20.45
C GLN A 264 -10.27 -3.50 19.85
N GLN A 265 -9.15 -3.32 19.14
CA GLN A 265 -8.84 -2.06 18.46
C GLN A 265 -9.86 -1.70 17.38
N HIS A 266 -10.41 -2.71 16.70
CA HIS A 266 -11.45 -2.48 15.70
C HIS A 266 -12.70 -1.82 16.33
N ALA A 267 -13.07 -2.20 17.56
CA ALA A 267 -14.14 -1.56 18.30
C ALA A 267 -13.83 -0.10 18.70
N LEU A 268 -12.55 0.27 18.73
CA LEU A 268 -12.05 1.62 18.99
C LEU A 268 -11.81 2.43 17.69
N GLY A 269 -12.19 1.87 16.54
CA GLY A 269 -12.07 2.50 15.23
C GLY A 269 -10.70 2.34 14.57
N LEU A 270 -9.82 1.48 15.09
CA LEU A 270 -8.55 1.10 14.47
C LEU A 270 -8.64 -0.32 13.92
N THR A 271 -8.67 -0.47 12.60
CA THR A 271 -8.58 -1.80 11.99
C THR A 271 -7.14 -2.26 11.98
N VAL A 272 -6.84 -3.37 12.64
CA VAL A 272 -5.53 -4.01 12.64
C VAL A 272 -5.67 -5.41 12.03
N LEU A 273 -4.93 -5.69 10.97
CA LEU A 273 -4.89 -7.01 10.33
C LEU A 273 -3.61 -7.75 10.72
N LEU A 274 -3.68 -9.08 10.74
CA LEU A 274 -2.54 -9.95 11.06
C LEU A 274 -2.22 -10.90 9.92
N GLY A 275 -0.96 -10.92 9.50
CA GLY A 275 -0.36 -12.04 8.77
C GLY A 275 0.50 -12.86 9.73
N GLN A 276 0.47 -14.18 9.59
CA GLN A 276 1.29 -15.05 10.44
C GLN A 276 1.88 -16.20 9.64
N ALA A 277 3.04 -16.66 10.07
CA ALA A 277 3.65 -17.89 9.59
C ALA A 277 4.43 -18.57 10.72
N GLN A 278 4.47 -19.90 10.68
CA GLN A 278 5.30 -20.70 11.56
C GLN A 278 6.56 -21.14 10.82
N SER A 279 7.67 -21.23 11.54
CA SER A 279 8.87 -21.87 11.02
C SER A 279 8.69 -23.39 10.95
N THR A 280 9.22 -23.98 9.88
CA THR A 280 9.25 -25.43 9.65
C THR A 280 10.27 -26.14 10.52
N GLY A 281 11.24 -25.39 11.05
CA GLY A 281 12.23 -25.82 12.04
C GLY A 281 12.84 -24.61 12.76
N PRO A 282 13.66 -24.82 13.78
CA PRO A 282 14.27 -23.74 14.55
C PRO A 282 15.28 -22.91 13.75
N ASP A 283 15.95 -23.54 12.78
CA ASP A 283 17.02 -22.94 11.96
C ASP A 283 16.52 -22.32 10.64
N GLU A 284 15.20 -22.37 10.37
CA GLU A 284 14.68 -21.76 9.17
C GLU A 284 14.97 -20.24 9.17
N PRO A 285 15.52 -19.67 8.08
CA PRO A 285 15.81 -18.24 8.03
C PRO A 285 14.54 -17.40 8.24
N ILE A 286 14.60 -16.47 9.18
CA ILE A 286 13.47 -15.60 9.54
C ILE A 286 12.90 -14.81 8.37
N GLY A 287 13.74 -14.41 7.41
CA GLY A 287 13.27 -13.78 6.17
C GLY A 287 12.34 -14.66 5.35
N GLN A 288 12.53 -15.99 5.32
CA GLN A 288 11.63 -16.90 4.61
C GLN A 288 10.28 -17.03 5.32
N VAL A 289 10.29 -17.08 6.65
CA VAL A 289 9.06 -17.08 7.46
C VAL A 289 8.32 -15.76 7.33
N PHE A 290 9.06 -14.64 7.29
CA PHE A 290 8.51 -13.29 7.04
C PHE A 290 7.77 -13.21 5.71
N LEU A 291 8.37 -13.69 4.61
CA LEU A 291 7.71 -13.72 3.31
C LEU A 291 6.41 -14.54 3.31
N ARG A 292 6.33 -15.63 4.07
CA ARG A 292 5.07 -16.37 4.24
C ARG A 292 4.03 -15.59 5.05
N ALA A 293 4.47 -14.86 6.07
CA ALA A 293 3.57 -14.00 6.85
C ALA A 293 3.06 -12.80 6.02
N GLU A 294 3.87 -12.25 5.12
CA GLU A 294 3.45 -11.23 4.13
C GLU A 294 2.32 -11.74 3.23
N VAL A 295 2.48 -12.95 2.69
CA VAL A 295 1.45 -13.58 1.85
C VAL A 295 0.16 -13.79 2.65
N ALA A 296 0.27 -14.24 3.90
CA ALA A 296 -0.87 -14.38 4.79
C ALA A 296 -1.55 -13.03 5.08
N LEU A 297 -0.78 -11.96 5.31
CA LEU A 297 -1.32 -10.61 5.53
C LEU A 297 -2.05 -10.09 4.29
N SER A 298 -1.47 -10.28 3.10
CA SER A 298 -2.07 -9.88 1.83
C SER A 298 -3.43 -10.57 1.60
N ALA A 299 -3.54 -11.86 1.95
CA ALA A 299 -4.82 -12.59 1.90
C ALA A 299 -5.85 -12.06 2.93
N GLU A 300 -5.43 -11.63 4.13
CA GLU A 300 -6.34 -10.99 5.08
C GLU A 300 -6.80 -9.60 4.60
N LYS A 301 -5.94 -8.85 3.91
CA LYS A 301 -6.33 -7.59 3.24
C LYS A 301 -7.37 -7.84 2.16
N ASP A 302 -7.22 -8.89 1.35
CA ASP A 302 -8.24 -9.28 0.35
C ASP A 302 -9.60 -9.55 1.01
N ARG A 303 -9.62 -10.35 2.08
CA ARG A 303 -10.85 -10.65 2.83
C ARG A 303 -11.43 -9.41 3.52
N TYR A 304 -10.57 -8.49 3.96
CA TYR A 304 -11.01 -7.22 4.53
C TYR A 304 -11.74 -6.38 3.49
N ARG A 305 -11.13 -6.20 2.31
CA ARG A 305 -11.74 -5.46 1.19
C ARG A 305 -13.05 -6.09 0.72
N GLN A 306 -13.10 -7.42 0.59
CA GLN A 306 -14.34 -8.14 0.25
C GLN A 306 -15.48 -7.96 1.25
N ARG A 307 -15.19 -7.65 2.53
CA ARG A 307 -16.21 -7.36 3.55
C ARG A 307 -16.72 -5.92 3.49
N LEU A 308 -15.98 -5.01 2.84
CA LEU A 308 -16.36 -3.60 2.67
C LEU A 308 -17.21 -3.37 1.41
N ALA A 309 -17.07 -4.24 0.40
CA ALA A 309 -17.85 -4.23 -0.85
C ALA A 309 -19.25 -4.81 -0.66
#